data_AF-A0A961DYR9-F1
#
_entry.id   AF-A0A961DYR9-F1
#
_cell.length_a   1.000
_cell.length_b   1.000
_cell.length_c   1.000
_cell.angle_alpha   90.00
_cell.angle_beta   90.00
_cell.angle_gamma   90.00
#
_symmetry.space_group_name_H-M   'P 1'
#
loop_
_entity.id
_entity.type
_entity.pdbx_description
1 polymer ?
#
loop_
_entity_poly.entity_id
_entity_poly.type
_entity_poly.pdbx_seq_one_letter_code
_entity_poly.pdbx_strand_id
1 'polypeptide(L)' 'MVMRHLLAAADLSRDAATAILDDADRFRQALLGRDVKKLPTLRGRTVITMF' A
#
# COMPACT_ATOMS: atom_id res chain seq x y z
N MET A 1 -6.72 3.63 -14.83
CA MET A 1 -7.85 3.01 -14.10
C MET A 1 -7.33 2.64 -12.72
N VAL A 2 -7.98 3.04 -11.62
CA VAL A 2 -7.54 2.62 -10.28
C VAL A 2 -7.87 1.13 -10.11
N MET A 3 -6.86 0.33 -9.79
CA MET A 3 -6.99 -1.11 -9.59
C MET A 3 -7.89 -1.38 -8.38
N ARG A 4 -9.08 -1.95 -8.63
CA ARG A 4 -10.06 -2.22 -7.56
C ARG A 4 -9.74 -3.47 -6.76
N HIS A 5 -9.14 -4.46 -7.40
CA HIS A 5 -8.77 -5.75 -6.82
C HIS A 5 -7.38 -6.15 -7.32
N LEU A 6 -6.52 -6.61 -6.41
CA LEU A 6 -5.23 -7.23 -6.72
C LEU A 6 -5.34 -8.70 -6.30
N LEU A 7 -5.58 -9.58 -7.27
CA LEU A 7 -5.84 -11.01 -7.03
C LEU A 7 -4.60 -11.85 -7.32
N ALA A 8 -3.83 -11.48 -8.36
CA ALA A 8 -2.55 -12.09 -8.67
C ALA A 8 -1.50 -11.04 -9.03
N ALA A 9 -0.22 -11.33 -8.77
CA ALA A 9 0.89 -10.47 -9.18
C ALA A 9 1.01 -10.38 -10.72
N ALA A 10 0.58 -11.42 -11.45
CA ALA A 10 0.55 -11.44 -12.91
C ALA A 10 -0.43 -10.42 -13.52
N ASP A 11 -1.37 -9.89 -12.74
CA ASP A 11 -2.31 -8.84 -13.18
C ASP A 11 -1.65 -7.46 -13.26
N LEU A 12 -0.43 -7.32 -12.72
CA LEU A 12 0.30 -6.06 -12.70
C LEU A 12 1.07 -5.86 -14.01
N SER A 13 0.90 -4.68 -14.63
CA SER A 13 1.91 -4.21 -15.58
C SER A 13 3.22 -3.94 -14.85
N ARG A 14 4.34 -3.95 -15.60
CA ARG A 14 5.65 -3.60 -15.06
C ARG A 14 5.63 -2.25 -14.34
N ASP A 15 5.03 -1.25 -14.95
CA ASP A 15 4.98 0.10 -14.39
C ASP A 15 4.16 0.16 -13.10
N ALA A 16 3.02 -0.56 -13.05
CA ALA A 16 2.20 -0.64 -11.84
C ALA A 16 2.95 -1.37 -10.70
N ALA A 17 3.63 -2.48 -11.01
CA ALA A 17 4.44 -3.19 -10.03
C ALA A 17 5.58 -2.30 -9.48
N THR A 18 6.27 -1.57 -10.36
CA THR A 18 7.37 -0.69 -9.96
C THR A 18 6.86 0.49 -9.13
N ALA A 19 5.71 1.07 -9.48
CA ALA A 19 5.08 2.14 -8.70
C ALA A 19 4.72 1.71 -7.27
N ILE A 20 4.23 0.47 -7.07
CA ILE A 20 3.96 -0.09 -5.73
C ILE A 20 5.25 -0.16 -4.91
N LEU A 21 6.36 -0.59 -5.53
CA LEU A 21 7.66 -0.69 -4.86
C LEU A 21 8.21 0.70 -4.48
N ASP A 22 8.10 1.67 -5.39
CA ASP A 22 8.52 3.05 -5.14
C ASP A 22 7.72 3.69 -3.99
N ASP A 23 6.41 3.46 -3.96
CA ASP A 23 5.55 3.91 -2.87
C ASP A 23 5.93 3.24 -1.55
N ALA A 24 6.19 1.93 -1.55
CA ALA A 24 6.62 1.21 -0.34
C ALA A 24 7.91 1.79 0.25
N ASP A 25 8.90 2.13 -0.59
CA ASP A 25 10.15 2.73 -0.12
C ASP A 25 9.93 4.14 0.45
N ARG A 26 9.07 4.95 -0.18
CA ARG A 26 8.67 6.27 0.36
C ARG A 26 7.97 6.14 1.71
N PHE A 27 7.04 5.19 1.85
CA PHE A 27 6.35 4.92 3.11
C PHE A 27 7.33 4.50 4.21
N ARG A 28 8.27 3.61 3.89
CA ARG A 28 9.32 3.21 4.82
C ARG A 28 10.09 4.42 5.32
N GLN A 29 10.59 5.28 4.42
CA GLN A 29 11.33 6.48 4.79
C GLN A 29 10.52 7.45 5.66
N ALA A 30 9.24 7.64 5.34
CA ALA A 30 8.35 8.53 6.09
C ALA A 30 8.02 8.03 7.51
N LEU A 31 8.11 6.72 7.75
CA LEU A 31 7.80 6.07 9.02
C LEU A 31 9.02 5.80 9.90
N LEU A 32 10.25 5.89 9.35
CA LEU A 32 11.47 5.70 10.13
C LEU A 32 11.51 6.65 11.34
N GLY A 33 11.73 6.08 12.53
CA GLY A 33 11.82 6.82 13.79
C GLY A 33 10.50 7.38 14.31
N ARG A 34 9.35 7.04 13.69
CA ARG A 34 8.03 7.47 14.13
C ARG A 34 7.18 6.27 14.51
N ASP A 35 6.71 6.23 15.75
CA ASP A 35 5.73 5.22 16.16
C ASP A 35 4.33 5.65 15.69
N VAL A 36 3.84 5.02 14.63
CA VAL A 36 2.56 5.38 13.98
C VAL A 36 1.57 4.24 14.13
N LYS A 37 0.65 4.37 15.09
CA LYS A 37 -0.42 3.37 15.32
C LYS A 37 -1.38 3.23 14.13
N LYS A 38 -1.68 4.33 13.44
CA LYS A 38 -2.56 4.32 12.25
C LYS A 38 -2.23 5.51 11.33
N LEU A 39 -2.02 5.23 10.04
CA LEU A 39 -1.78 6.27 9.04
C LEU A 39 -3.00 7.21 8.92
N PRO A 40 -2.79 8.53 8.75
CA PRO A 40 -3.89 9.48 8.56
C PRO A 40 -4.85 9.10 7.43
N THR A 41 -4.33 8.54 6.34
CA THR A 41 -5.08 8.09 5.16
C THR A 41 -5.99 6.89 5.41
N LEU A 42 -5.77 6.16 6.52
CA LEU A 42 -6.59 5.02 6.94
C LEU A 42 -7.63 5.42 7.99
N ARG A 43 -7.65 6.66 8.48
CA ARG A 43 -8.69 7.12 9.42
C ARG A 43 -10.06 7.08 8.75
N GLY A 44 -11.07 6.60 9.48
CA GLY A 44 -12.41 6.35 8.94
C GLY A 44 -12.51 5.11 8.02
N ARG A 45 -11.41 4.40 7.77
CA ARG A 45 -11.40 3.14 7.00
C ARG A 45 -11.22 1.95 7.93
N THR A 46 -11.98 0.89 7.66
CA THR A 46 -11.87 -0.42 8.29
C THR A 46 -11.18 -1.38 7.32
N VAL A 47 -10.12 -2.02 7.77
CA VAL A 47 -9.43 -3.10 7.04
C VAL A 47 -9.72 -4.38 7.81
N ILE A 48 -10.21 -5.39 7.11
CA ILE A 48 -10.53 -6.70 7.69
C ILE A 48 -9.53 -7.69 7.14
N THR A 49 -8.86 -8.42 8.04
CA THR A 49 -8.00 -9.54 7.68
C THR A 49 -8.80 -10.82 7.86
N MET A 50 -9.03 -11.55 6.77
CA MET A 50 -9.75 -12.83 6.77
C MET A 50 -8.78 -13.92 6.31
N PHE A 51 -8.57 -14.94 7.15
CA PHE A 51 -7.73 -16.10 6.89
C PHE A 51 -8.58 -17.36 6.92
#